data_AF-A0A1J4TP46-F1
#
_entry.id   AF-A0A1J4TP46-F1
#
_cell.length_a   1.000
_cell.length_b   1.000
_cell.length_c   1.000
_cell.angle_alpha   90.00
_cell.angle_beta   90.00
_cell.angle_gamma   90.00
#
_symmetry.space_group_name_H-M   'P 1'
#
loop_
_entity.id
_entity.type
_entity.pdbx_description
1 polymer ?
#
loop_
_entity_poly.entity_id
_entity_poly.type
_entity_poly.pdbx_seq_one_letter_code
_entity_poly.pdbx_strand_id
1 'polypeptide(L)'
;MISQLAQKIVINGQEFYGPLPTLTGVGNEGKVEFDSLASIVNKAVTYLFPIAGIFLFLYLVWGGFDFLTSMGDPKKAETGKNKITSALIGFLLIFAAYWIVQILTRVFKITTSY
;
A
#
# COMPACT_ATOMS: atom_id res chain seq x y z
N MET A 1 -42.34 -10.94 22.07
CA MET A 1 -42.45 -11.85 20.91
C MET A 1 -41.27 -11.50 19.98
N ILE A 2 -40.61 -12.48 19.34
CA ILE A 2 -39.36 -12.39 18.52
C ILE A 2 -38.04 -12.79 19.23
N SER A 3 -37.96 -13.96 19.89
CA SER A 3 -36.67 -14.54 20.37
C SER A 3 -36.45 -16.01 19.97
N GLN A 4 -37.24 -16.55 19.04
CA GLN A 4 -37.29 -18.00 18.76
C GLN A 4 -36.59 -18.44 17.45
N LEU A 5 -35.73 -17.60 16.85
CA LEU A 5 -35.05 -17.94 15.58
C LEU A 5 -33.57 -18.36 15.72
N ALA A 6 -33.04 -18.47 16.95
CA ALA A 6 -31.75 -19.11 17.18
C ALA A 6 -31.97 -20.63 17.33
N GLN A 7 -31.44 -21.42 16.40
CA GLN A 7 -31.56 -22.89 16.44
C GLN A 7 -30.68 -23.45 17.55
N LYS A 8 -31.26 -23.70 18.72
CA LYS A 8 -30.62 -24.38 19.86
C LYS A 8 -30.72 -25.89 19.67
N ILE A 9 -29.59 -26.59 19.62
CA ILE A 9 -29.50 -28.05 19.55
C ILE A 9 -28.88 -28.55 20.86
N VAL A 10 -29.52 -29.52 21.51
CA VAL A 10 -29.02 -30.13 22.75
C VAL A 10 -28.57 -31.56 22.45
N ILE A 11 -27.27 -31.85 22.63
CA ILE A 11 -26.70 -33.20 22.49
C ILE A 11 -26.01 -33.56 23.81
N ASN A 12 -26.41 -34.66 24.44
CA ASN A 12 -25.82 -35.16 25.70
C ASN A 12 -25.73 -34.09 26.81
N GLY A 13 -26.73 -33.22 26.92
CA GLY A 13 -26.78 -32.17 27.95
C GLY A 13 -25.85 -30.98 27.70
N GLN A 14 -25.22 -30.88 26.52
CA GLN A 14 -24.46 -29.70 26.10
C GLN A 14 -25.31 -28.87 25.13
N GLU A 15 -25.36 -27.57 25.37
CA GLU A 15 -26.16 -26.63 24.59
C GLU A 15 -25.33 -26.05 23.44
N PHE A 16 -25.74 -26.33 22.21
CA PHE A 16 -25.13 -25.79 21.00
C PHE A 16 -26.08 -24.78 20.37
N TYR A 17 -25.63 -23.53 20.26
CA TYR A 17 -26.38 -22.46 19.62
C TYR A 17 -25.91 -22.29 18.17
N GLY A 18 -26.84 -22.36 17.21
CA GLY A 18 -26.59 -22.00 15.81
C GLY A 18 -26.77 -20.49 15.55
N PRO A 19 -26.37 -19.96 14.38
CA PRO A 19 -25.74 -20.62 13.23
C PRO A 19 -24.30 -21.05 13.55
N LEU A 20 -23.85 -22.17 12.97
CA LEU A 20 -22.45 -22.57 13.01
C LEU A 20 -21.59 -21.33 12.68
N PRO A 21 -20.42 -21.13 13.31
CA PRO A 21 -19.46 -20.23 12.70
C PRO A 21 -19.29 -20.76 11.28
N THR A 22 -19.80 -20.02 10.29
CA THR A 22 -19.26 -20.13 8.96
C THR A 22 -17.75 -20.01 9.14
N LEU A 23 -16.96 -20.78 8.38
CA LEU A 23 -15.50 -20.68 8.38
C LEU A 23 -15.02 -19.32 7.82
N THR A 24 -15.72 -18.24 8.16
CA THR A 24 -15.37 -16.83 8.02
C THR A 24 -14.75 -16.29 9.32
N GLY A 25 -14.53 -17.16 10.33
CA GLY A 25 -13.99 -16.82 11.65
C GLY A 25 -12.59 -17.36 11.96
N VAL A 26 -11.76 -17.69 10.96
CA VAL A 26 -10.30 -17.78 11.16
C VAL A 26 -9.72 -16.44 10.74
N GLY A 27 -9.44 -15.59 11.74
CA GLY A 27 -8.55 -14.44 11.60
C GLY A 27 -9.16 -13.20 10.96
N ASN A 28 -9.17 -12.10 11.72
CA ASN A 28 -8.97 -10.78 11.13
C ASN A 28 -7.54 -10.67 10.60
N GLU A 29 -7.23 -11.38 9.51
CA GLU A 29 -5.95 -11.24 8.82
C GLU A 29 -6.27 -11.15 7.34
N GLY A 30 -6.26 -9.92 6.80
CA GLY A 30 -6.35 -9.63 5.37
C GLY A 30 -7.17 -10.61 4.53
N LYS A 31 -8.41 -10.23 4.19
CA LYS A 31 -9.04 -10.73 2.95
C LYS A 31 -8.21 -10.27 1.76
N VAL A 32 -7.12 -11.00 1.57
CA VAL A 32 -6.23 -11.09 0.44
C VAL A 32 -6.94 -12.09 -0.47
N GLU A 33 -8.12 -11.71 -0.96
CA GLU A 33 -8.65 -12.33 -2.17
C GLU A 33 -7.74 -11.88 -3.29
N PHE A 34 -6.71 -12.67 -3.54
CA PHE A 34 -6.00 -12.60 -4.80
C PHE A 34 -5.97 -14.02 -5.33
N ASP A 35 -6.60 -14.25 -6.47
CA ASP A 35 -6.04 -15.26 -7.33
C ASP A 35 -4.75 -14.67 -7.93
N SER A 36 -3.67 -14.82 -7.15
CA SER A 36 -2.25 -14.63 -7.42
C SER A 36 -1.65 -13.22 -7.62
N LEU A 37 -2.27 -12.24 -8.29
CA LEU A 37 -1.52 -11.04 -8.73
C LEU A 37 -1.38 -9.93 -7.69
N ALA A 38 -2.48 -9.45 -7.13
CA ALA A 38 -2.41 -8.27 -6.27
C ALA A 38 -1.83 -8.57 -4.86
N SER A 39 -1.67 -9.85 -4.48
CA SER A 39 -0.89 -10.26 -3.29
C SER A 39 0.58 -9.99 -3.48
N ILE A 40 1.08 -10.40 -4.65
CA ILE A 40 2.48 -10.24 -5.04
C ILE A 40 2.78 -8.75 -5.16
N VAL A 41 1.89 -7.98 -5.79
CA VAL A 41 2.04 -6.52 -5.90
C VAL A 41 2.06 -5.85 -4.52
N ASN A 42 1.15 -6.20 -3.60
CA ASN A 42 1.14 -5.59 -2.26
C ASN A 42 2.41 -5.90 -1.45
N LYS A 43 2.87 -7.15 -1.49
CA LYS A 43 4.16 -7.51 -0.87
C LYS A 43 5.31 -6.75 -1.52
N ALA A 44 5.36 -6.68 -2.84
CA ALA A 44 6.40 -5.95 -3.57
C ALA A 44 6.40 -4.47 -3.21
N VAL A 45 5.24 -3.80 -3.22
CA VAL A 45 5.08 -2.38 -2.86
C VAL A 45 5.55 -2.11 -1.44
N THR A 46 5.21 -2.98 -0.48
CA THR A 46 5.60 -2.83 0.94
C THR A 46 7.12 -2.80 1.10
N TYR A 47 7.87 -3.62 0.35
CA TYR A 47 9.32 -3.64 0.40
C TYR A 47 9.98 -2.61 -0.53
N LEU A 48 9.39 -2.33 -1.68
CA LEU A 48 9.97 -1.42 -2.68
C LEU A 48 9.88 0.04 -2.28
N PHE A 49 8.81 0.48 -1.61
CA PHE A 49 8.67 1.88 -1.19
C PHE A 49 9.81 2.39 -0.30
N PRO A 50 10.18 1.72 0.81
CA PRO A 50 11.28 2.18 1.64
C PRO A 50 12.63 2.13 0.90
N ILE A 51 12.86 1.10 0.08
CA ILE A 51 14.05 0.98 -0.75
C ILE A 51 14.14 2.14 -1.75
N ALA A 52 13.05 2.42 -2.47
CA ALA A 52 12.95 3.52 -3.42
C ALA A 52 13.17 4.87 -2.74
N GLY A 53 12.68 5.07 -1.52
CA GLY A 53 12.93 6.29 -0.73
C GLY A 53 14.42 6.51 -0.45
N ILE A 54 15.15 5.45 -0.06
CA ILE A 54 16.60 5.53 0.18
C ILE A 54 17.34 5.84 -1.13
N PHE A 55 17.01 5.13 -2.21
CA PHE A 55 17.64 5.38 -3.51
C PHE A 55 17.37 6.79 -4.03
N LEU A 56 16.14 7.28 -3.89
CA LEU A 56 15.76 8.64 -4.24
C LEU A 56 16.60 9.66 -3.45
N PHE A 57 16.73 9.47 -2.13
CA PHE A 57 17.52 10.34 -1.28
C PHE A 57 18.99 10.37 -1.72
N LEU A 58 19.60 9.20 -1.94
CA LEU A 58 20.99 9.10 -2.41
C LEU A 58 21.17 9.77 -3.77
N TYR A 59 20.23 9.57 -4.70
CA TYR A 59 20.27 10.17 -6.03
C TYR A 59 20.15 11.69 -5.99
N LEU A 60 19.30 12.21 -5.09
CA LEU A 60 19.16 13.65 -4.86
C LEU A 60 20.41 14.27 -4.23
N VAL A 61 21.01 13.60 -3.24
CA VAL A 61 22.30 14.01 -2.66
C VAL A 61 23.40 14.03 -3.72
N TRP A 62 23.45 13.01 -4.59
CA TRP A 62 24.46 12.93 -5.63
C TRP A 62 24.28 13.99 -6.72
N GLY A 63 23.04 14.23 -7.17
CA GLY A 63 22.72 15.32 -8.09
C GLY A 63 22.99 16.70 -7.48
N GLY A 64 22.68 16.87 -6.20
CA GLY A 64 23.00 18.07 -5.43
C GLY A 64 24.50 18.31 -5.31
N PHE A 65 25.27 17.26 -5.02
CA PHE A 65 26.72 17.33 -4.93
C PHE A 65 27.34 17.72 -6.28
N ASP A 66 26.93 17.09 -7.38
CA ASP A 66 27.41 17.45 -8.73
C ASP A 66 27.07 18.90 -9.07
N PHE A 67 25.86 19.35 -8.74
CA PHE A 67 25.43 20.73 -8.97
C PHE A 67 26.27 21.74 -8.16
N LEU A 68 26.51 21.46 -6.88
CA LEU A 68 27.30 22.34 -5.99
C LEU A 68 28.78 22.34 -6.34
N THR A 69 29.34 21.21 -6.74
CA THR A 69 30.77 21.06 -7.11
C THR A 69 31.09 21.45 -8.55
N SER A 70 30.10 21.99 -9.28
CA SER A 70 30.27 22.37 -10.69
C SER A 70 31.29 23.50 -10.90
N MET A 71 31.65 24.28 -9.87
CA MET A 71 32.72 25.30 -9.90
C MET A 71 32.68 26.26 -11.12
N GLY A 72 31.49 26.53 -11.66
CA GLY A 72 31.30 27.40 -12.82
C GLY A 72 31.37 26.69 -14.19
N ASP A 73 31.60 25.38 -14.23
CA ASP A 73 31.44 24.56 -15.45
C ASP A 73 29.94 24.39 -15.78
N PRO A 74 29.44 24.99 -16.87
CA PRO A 74 28.02 24.93 -17.21
C PRO A 74 27.54 23.51 -17.49
N LYS A 75 28.40 22.63 -18.00
CA LYS A 75 28.03 21.25 -18.36
C LYS A 75 27.79 20.39 -17.12
N LYS A 76 28.63 20.55 -16.10
CA LYS A 76 28.45 19.89 -14.80
C LYS A 76 27.23 20.41 -14.07
N ALA A 77 27.01 21.73 -14.11
CA ALA A 77 25.85 22.35 -13.48
C ALA A 77 24.54 21.87 -14.11
N GLU A 78 24.49 21.76 -15.44
CA GLU A 78 23.35 21.23 -16.16
C GLU A 78 23.10 19.74 -15.82
N THR A 79 24.17 18.95 -15.75
CA THR A 79 24.07 17.53 -15.38
C THR A 79 23.52 17.36 -13.96
N GLY A 80 24.02 18.12 -12.99
CA GLY A 80 23.51 18.10 -11.61
C GLY A 80 22.05 18.52 -11.52
N LYS A 81 21.66 19.60 -12.21
CA LYS A 81 20.26 20.02 -12.33
C LYS A 81 19.37 18.93 -12.92
N ASN A 82 19.79 18.31 -14.02
CA ASN A 82 19.03 17.23 -14.66
C ASN A 82 18.83 16.02 -13.74
N LYS A 83 19.84 15.67 -12.94
CA LYS A 83 19.74 14.60 -11.93
C LYS A 83 18.71 14.96 -10.86
N ILE A 84 18.76 16.18 -10.31
CA ILE A 84 17.81 16.66 -9.30
C ILE A 84 16.39 16.65 -9.88
N THR A 85 16.19 17.22 -11.07
CA THR A 85 14.86 17.27 -11.72
C THR A 85 14.32 15.87 -11.98
N SER A 86 15.15 14.94 -12.45
CA SER A 86 14.75 13.54 -12.68
C SER A 86 14.36 12.84 -11.37
N ALA A 87 15.11 13.08 -10.29
CA ALA A 87 14.78 12.57 -8.95
C ALA A 87 13.41 13.10 -8.50
N LEU A 88 13.17 14.40 -8.65
CA LEU A 88 11.90 15.05 -8.28
C LEU A 88 10.73 14.53 -9.11
N ILE A 89 10.92 14.31 -10.42
CA ILE A 89 9.89 13.72 -11.28
C ILE A 89 9.55 12.30 -10.83
N GLY A 90 10.55 11.47 -10.56
CA GLY A 90 10.33 10.11 -10.05
C GLY A 90 9.61 10.10 -8.72
N PHE A 91 10.00 10.98 -7.79
CA PHE A 91 9.31 11.16 -6.52
C PHE A 91 7.85 11.59 -6.72
N LEU A 92 7.63 12.61 -7.54
CA LEU A 92 6.30 13.15 -7.80
C LEU A 92 5.39 12.10 -8.45
N LEU A 93 5.94 11.23 -9.31
CA LEU A 93 5.20 10.14 -9.93
C LEU A 93 4.71 9.11 -8.91
N ILE A 94 5.58 8.67 -8.00
CA ILE A 94 5.21 7.76 -6.90
C ILE A 94 4.20 8.42 -5.97
N PHE A 95 4.44 9.69 -5.63
CA PHE A 95 3.54 10.48 -4.79
C PHE A 95 2.16 10.61 -5.43
N ALA A 96 2.09 11.01 -6.70
CA ALA A 96 0.83 11.15 -7.44
C ALA A 96 0.08 9.81 -7.55
N ALA A 97 0.78 8.71 -7.81
CA ALA A 97 0.16 7.38 -7.87
C ALA A 97 -0.56 7.02 -6.55
N TYR A 98 0.08 7.29 -5.41
CA TYR A 98 -0.56 7.08 -4.09
C TYR A 98 -1.83 7.92 -3.94
N TRP A 99 -1.77 9.21 -4.28
CA TRP A 99 -2.92 10.10 -4.18
C TRP A 99 -4.06 9.71 -5.12
N ILE A 100 -3.75 9.27 -6.35
CA ILE A 100 -4.75 8.77 -7.29
C ILE A 100 -5.51 7.60 -6.67
N VAL A 101 -4.81 6.60 -6.11
CA VAL A 101 -5.46 5.45 -5.45
C VAL A 101 -6.34 5.92 -4.29
N GLN A 102 -5.86 6.83 -3.44
CA GLN A 102 -6.63 7.36 -2.31
C GLN A 102 -7.91 8.09 -2.76
N ILE A 103 -7.82 8.90 -3.82
CA ILE A 103 -8.97 9.59 -4.39
C ILE A 103 -9.96 8.58 -4.96
N LEU A 104 -9.50 7.58 -5.70
CA LEU A 104 -10.35 6.52 -6.24
C LEU A 104 -11.08 5.77 -5.12
N THR A 105 -10.39 5.35 -4.06
CA THR A 105 -11.03 4.66 -2.92
C THR A 105 -12.13 5.51 -2.29
N ARG A 106 -11.90 6.82 -2.14
CA ARG A 106 -12.90 7.75 -1.57
C ARG A 106 -14.09 8.00 -2.51
N VAL A 107 -13.84 8.23 -3.80
CA VAL A 107 -14.88 8.53 -4.81
C VAL A 107 -15.74 7.32 -5.08
N PHE A 108 -15.13 6.17 -5.31
CA PHE A 108 -15.85 4.93 -5.62
C PHE A 108 -16.47 4.29 -4.38
N LYS A 109 -16.30 4.90 -3.19
CA LYS A 109 -16.74 4.36 -1.89
C LYS A 109 -16.48 2.86 -1.84
N ILE A 110 -15.25 2.46 -2.19
CA ILE A 110 -14.77 1.11 -1.92
C ILE A 110 -14.49 1.07 -0.41
N THR A 111 -15.58 1.22 0.35
CA THR A 111 -15.65 0.91 1.76
C THR A 111 -15.50 -0.59 1.74
N THR A 112 -14.30 -1.09 2.03
CA THR A 112 -14.16 -2.44 2.56
C THR A 112 -14.96 -2.41 3.87
N SER A 113 -16.28 -2.60 3.73
CA SER A 113 -17.21 -2.73 4.83
C SER A 113 -16.94 -4.14 5.34
N TYR A 114 -16.07 -4.21 6.32
CA TYR A 114 -16.05 -5.34 7.24
C TYR A 114 -17.31 -5.28 8.09
#